data_AF-A0A4U8SHA0-F1
#
_entry.id   AF-A0A4U8SHA0-F1
#
_cell.length_a   1.000
_cell.length_b   1.000
_cell.length_c   1.000
_cell.angle_alpha   90.00
_cell.angle_beta   90.00
_cell.angle_gamma   90.00
#
_symmetry.space_group_name_H-M   'P 1'
#
loop_
_entity.id
_entity.type
_entity.pdbx_description
1 polymer ?
#
loop_
_entity_poly.entity_id
_entity_poly.type
_entity_poly.pdbx_seq_one_letter_code
_entity_poly.pdbx_strand_id
1 'polypeptide(L)'
;MAKVFDLSSVRFVKRIVIGQQDAALPYTQEQAKQDMQMLNQCLSSLSKGHIIACEKNFCVLNQGEHQVVQQWVVYHIGFEKKPLWIDNQ
;
A
#
# COMPACT_ATOMS: atom_id res chain seq x y z
N MET A 1 -24.97 15.32 -6.68
CA MET A 1 -24.42 15.09 -5.33
C MET A 1 -23.32 14.06 -5.44
N ALA A 2 -22.15 14.27 -4.83
CA ALA A 2 -21.10 13.25 -4.80
C ALA A 2 -21.61 12.06 -3.98
N LYS A 3 -21.58 10.86 -4.56
CA LYS A 3 -21.92 9.62 -3.85
C LYS A 3 -20.96 9.49 -2.67
N VAL A 4 -21.48 9.48 -1.44
CA VAL A 4 -20.68 9.18 -0.25
C VAL A 4 -20.20 7.74 -0.38
N PHE A 5 -18.89 7.53 -0.22
CA PHE A 5 -18.30 6.19 -0.26
C PHE A 5 -18.78 5.39 0.96
N ASP A 6 -19.31 4.19 0.71
CA ASP A 6 -19.81 3.28 1.73
C ASP A 6 -18.86 2.08 1.86
N LEU A 7 -18.42 1.78 3.07
CA LEU A 7 -17.56 0.63 3.33
C LEU A 7 -18.26 -0.70 3.01
N SER A 8 -19.60 -0.76 3.10
CA SER A 8 -20.36 -1.99 2.79
C SER A 8 -20.31 -2.37 1.31
N SER A 9 -20.00 -1.42 0.42
CA SER A 9 -19.90 -1.66 -1.02
C SER A 9 -18.53 -2.19 -1.45
N VAL A 10 -17.53 -2.22 -0.55
CA VAL A 10 -16.18 -2.70 -0.86
C VAL A 10 -16.17 -4.20 -1.10
N ARG A 11 -15.74 -4.62 -2.30
CA ARG A 11 -15.63 -6.04 -2.68
C ARG A 11 -14.20 -6.47 -2.97
N PHE A 12 -13.29 -5.52 -3.07
CA PHE A 12 -11.89 -5.78 -3.34
C PHE A 12 -11.02 -4.80 -2.55
N VAL A 13 -9.94 -5.31 -1.95
CA VAL A 13 -8.96 -4.51 -1.21
C VAL A 13 -7.58 -4.78 -1.77
N LYS A 14 -6.92 -3.74 -2.28
CA LYS A 14 -5.48 -3.77 -2.61
C LYS A 14 -4.69 -3.25 -1.41
N ARG A 15 -3.75 -4.06 -0.93
CA ARG A 15 -2.74 -3.62 0.04
C ARG A 15 -1.52 -3.12 -0.73
N ILE A 16 -1.03 -1.95 -0.35
CA ILE A 16 0.18 -1.34 -0.92
C ILE A 16 1.10 -1.03 0.26
N VAL A 17 2.24 -1.71 0.28
CA VAL A 17 3.28 -1.50 1.30
C VAL A 17 4.25 -0.46 0.77
N ILE A 18 4.55 0.56 1.57
CA ILE A 18 5.53 1.59 1.24
C ILE A 18 6.53 1.66 2.39
N GLY A 19 7.78 1.29 2.12
CA GLY A 19 8.87 1.30 3.08
C GLY A 19 9.53 -0.06 3.29
N GLN A 20 10.52 -0.07 4.18
CA GLN A 20 11.37 -1.21 4.50
C GLN A 20 10.63 -2.21 5.41
N GLN A 21 9.99 -3.23 4.84
CA GLN A 21 9.33 -4.33 5.60
C GLN A 21 10.17 -5.60 5.75
N ASP A 22 11.17 -5.79 4.88
CA ASP A 22 12.10 -6.94 4.90
C ASP A 22 13.48 -6.44 5.31
N ALA A 23 14.20 -7.11 6.22
CA ALA A 23 15.52 -6.66 6.68
C ALA A 23 16.64 -7.26 5.83
N ALA A 24 16.35 -8.27 5.02
CA ALA A 24 17.30 -8.91 4.13
C ALA A 24 17.48 -8.13 2.81
N LEU A 25 16.47 -7.36 2.39
CA LEU A 25 16.44 -6.68 1.10
C LEU A 25 16.29 -5.16 1.26
N PRO A 26 17.24 -4.35 0.75
CA PRO A 26 17.12 -2.90 0.78
C PRO A 26 15.90 -2.39 -0.02
N TYR A 27 15.14 -1.48 0.57
CA TYR A 27 14.07 -0.74 -0.10
C TYR A 27 14.68 0.42 -0.88
N THR A 28 14.73 0.28 -2.20
CA THR A 28 15.37 1.25 -3.09
C THR A 28 14.46 2.43 -3.42
N GLN A 29 15.06 3.52 -3.94
CA GLN A 29 14.26 4.67 -4.40
C GLN A 29 13.37 4.31 -5.59
N GLU A 30 13.85 3.44 -6.50
CA GLU A 30 13.08 2.93 -7.61
C GLU A 30 11.83 2.17 -7.14
N GLN A 31 11.97 1.29 -6.14
CA GLN A 31 10.85 0.58 -5.55
C GLN A 31 9.87 1.57 -4.92
N ALA A 32 10.39 2.56 -4.17
CA ALA A 32 9.55 3.59 -3.57
C ALA A 32 8.74 4.39 -4.60
N LYS A 33 9.35 4.71 -5.75
CA LYS A 33 8.66 5.39 -6.84
C LYS A 33 7.56 4.53 -7.46
N GLN A 34 7.81 3.24 -7.65
CA GLN A 34 6.82 2.29 -8.19
C GLN A 34 5.63 2.11 -7.25
N ASP A 35 5.89 1.95 -5.94
CA ASP A 35 4.83 1.77 -4.94
C ASP A 35 3.99 3.04 -4.80
N MET A 36 4.61 4.22 -4.82
CA MET A 36 3.91 5.51 -4.85
C MET A 36 3.09 5.69 -6.12
N GLN A 37 3.61 5.28 -7.27
CA GLN A 37 2.87 5.34 -8.54
C GLN A 37 1.63 4.44 -8.50
N MET A 38 1.76 3.23 -7.95
CA MET A 38 0.65 2.30 -7.76
C MET A 38 -0.42 2.88 -6.81
N LEU A 39 0.00 3.48 -5.69
CA LEU A 39 -0.90 4.16 -4.76
C LEU A 39 -1.66 5.30 -5.45
N ASN A 40 -0.93 6.16 -6.16
CA ASN A 40 -1.53 7.28 -6.89
C ASN A 40 -2.51 6.80 -7.97
N GLN A 41 -2.18 5.74 -8.71
CA GLN A 41 -3.08 5.14 -9.70
C GLN A 41 -4.37 4.60 -9.06
N CYS A 42 -4.27 3.95 -7.90
CA CYS A 42 -5.43 3.50 -7.12
C CYS A 42 -6.36 4.66 -6.73
N LEU A 43 -5.80 5.83 -6.41
CA LEU A 43 -6.54 6.99 -5.89
C LEU A 43 -7.03 7.97 -6.97
N SER A 44 -6.54 7.86 -8.21
CA SER A 44 -6.81 8.82 -9.29
C SER A 44 -7.48 8.23 -10.53
N SER A 45 -7.49 6.90 -10.70
CA SER A 45 -8.07 6.27 -11.89
C SER A 45 -9.60 6.35 -11.96
N LEU A 46 -10.18 6.05 -13.13
CA LEU A 46 -11.63 5.97 -13.34
C LEU A 46 -12.32 4.99 -12.39
N SER A 47 -11.62 3.93 -11.98
CA SER A 47 -12.05 2.99 -10.94
C SER A 47 -11.44 3.40 -9.61
N LYS A 48 -11.75 4.62 -9.16
CA LYS A 48 -11.14 5.23 -7.99
C LYS A 48 -11.41 4.39 -6.73
N GLY A 49 -10.32 3.94 -6.11
CA GLY A 49 -10.35 3.34 -4.79
C GLY A 49 -10.33 4.40 -3.69
N HIS A 50 -10.64 3.98 -2.47
CA HIS A 50 -10.58 4.82 -1.28
C HIS A 50 -9.66 4.19 -0.24
N ILE A 51 -8.88 5.01 0.47
CA ILE A 51 -8.12 4.53 1.63
C ILE A 51 -9.15 4.16 2.70
N ILE A 52 -9.20 2.88 3.06
CA ILE A 52 -10.10 2.35 4.09
C ILE A 52 -9.39 2.04 5.40
N ALA A 53 -8.06 1.86 5.34
CA ALA A 53 -7.20 1.72 6.51
C ALA A 53 -5.75 2.13 6.18
N CYS A 54 -5.01 2.49 7.22
CA CYS A 54 -3.59 2.83 7.16
C CYS A 54 -2.88 2.21 8.37
N GLU A 55 -1.96 1.28 8.11
CA GLU A 55 -1.15 0.62 9.13
C GLU A 55 0.25 1.25 9.14
N LYS A 56 0.67 1.84 10.26
CA LYS A 56 2.03 2.35 10.43
C LYS A 56 2.81 1.35 11.25
N ASN A 57 3.87 0.81 10.65
CA ASN A 57 4.64 -0.27 11.23
C ASN A 57 6.08 0.20 11.48
N PHE A 58 6.63 -0.32 12.55
CA PHE A 58 8.00 -0.09 12.97
C PHE A 58 8.51 -1.35 13.66
N CYS A 59 9.72 -1.77 13.32
CA CYS A 59 10.39 -2.86 13.99
C CYS A 59 11.88 -2.54 14.14
N VAL A 60 12.45 -3.03 15.23
CA VAL A 60 13.89 -3.04 15.47
C VAL A 60 14.32 -4.48 15.52
N LEU A 61 15.24 -4.86 14.64
CA LEU A 61 15.79 -6.20 14.57
C LEU A 61 17.26 -6.17 14.94
N ASN A 62 17.68 -7.09 15.81
CA ASN A 62 19.08 -7.30 16.15
C ASN A 62 19.62 -8.41 15.24
N GLN A 63 20.59 -8.06 14.40
CA GLN A 63 21.29 -8.99 13.51
C GLN A 63 22.76 -9.06 13.94
N GLY A 64 23.07 -9.99 14.85
CA GLY A 64 24.37 -10.02 15.52
C GLY A 64 24.58 -8.77 16.37
N GLU A 65 25.65 -8.02 16.09
CA GLU A 65 25.96 -6.74 16.76
C GLU A 65 25.34 -5.52 16.06
N HIS A 66 24.68 -5.71 14.91
CA HIS A 66 24.03 -4.63 14.18
C HIS A 66 22.55 -4.52 14.55
N GLN A 67 22.08 -3.29 14.67
CA GLN A 67 20.67 -2.97 14.83
C GLN A 67 20.12 -2.46 13.49
N VAL A 68 19.08 -3.13 12.99
CA VAL A 68 18.38 -2.74 11.77
C VAL A 68 17.02 -2.18 12.15
N VAL A 69 16.73 -0.97 11.65
CA VAL A 69 15.43 -0.33 11.81
C VAL A 69 14.61 -0.54 10.55
N GLN A 70 13.41 -1.07 10.72
CA GLN A 70 12.43 -1.24 9.66
C GLN A 70 11.25 -0.32 9.91
N GLN A 71 10.82 0.36 8.84
CA GLN A 71 9.70 1.29 8.85
C GLN A 71 8.93 1.19 7.56
N TRP A 72 7.63 0.97 7.67
CA TRP A 72 6.75 0.93 6.50
C TRP A 72 5.32 1.32 6.85
N VAL A 73 4.59 1.73 5.83
CA VAL A 73 3.16 2.02 5.91
C VAL A 73 2.42 1.10 4.94
N VAL A 74 1.32 0.49 5.40
CA VAL A 74 0.43 -0.27 4.54
C VAL A 74 -0.83 0.54 4.30
N TYR A 75 -1.07 0.91 3.04
CA TYR A 75 -2.33 1.51 2.61
C TYR A 75 -3.27 0.42 2.12
N HIS A 76 -4.48 0.39 2.68
CA HIS A 76 -5.54 -0.52 2.27
C HIS A 76 -6.50 0.28 1.40
N ILE A 77 -6.53 -0.04 0.10
CA ILE A 77 -7.38 0.65 -0.85
C ILE A 77 -8.59 -0.23 -1.18
N GLY A 78 -9.76 0.21 -0.77
CA GLY A 78 -11.04 -0.44 -1.05
C GLY A 78 -11.63 0.00 -2.39
N PHE A 79 -12.17 -0.97 -3.13
CA PHE A 79 -12.86 -0.76 -4.41
C PHE A 79 -14.22 -1.49 -4.40
N GLU A 80 -15.23 -0.90 -5.04
CA GLU A 80 -16.54 -1.55 -5.25
C GLU A 80 -16.44 -2.77 -6.19
N LYS A 81 -15.48 -2.73 -7.12
CA LYS A 81 -15.12 -3.82 -8.03
C LYS A 81 -13.62 -3.78 -8.27
N LYS A 82 -13.01 -4.95 -8.45
CA LYS A 82 -11.60 -5.07 -8.81
C LYS A 82 -11.30 -4.33 -10.13
N PRO A 83 -10.37 -3.36 -10.14
CA PRO A 83 -9.94 -2.70 -11.38
C PRO A 83 -9.21 -3.67 -12.33
N LEU A 84 -9.49 -3.56 -13.64
CA LEU A 84 -8.90 -4.46 -14.65
C LEU A 84 -7.38 -4.39 -14.73
N TRP A 85 -6.80 -3.24 -14.38
CA TRP A 85 -5.35 -3.02 -14.41
C TRP A 85 -4.62 -3.55 -13.16
N ILE A 86 -5.34 -4.02 -12.14
CA ILE A 86 -4.73 -4.58 -10.91
C ILE A 86 -4.31 -6.06 -11.08
N ASP A 87 -4.59 -6.69 -12.22
CA ASP A 87 -4.41 -8.14 -12.44
C ASP A 87 -3.12 -8.56 -13.17
N ASN A 88 -2.07 -7.74 -13.14
CA ASN A 88 -0.80 -8.03 -13.83
C ASN A 88 0.42 -8.19 -12.90
N GLN A 89 0.25 -8.73 -11.69
CA GLN A 89 1.38 -9.05 -10.80
C GLN A 89 1.25 -10.44 -10.18
#